data_AF-A0A962ZWB1-F1
#
_entry.id   AF-A0A962ZWB1-F1
#
_cell.length_a   1.000
_cell.length_b   1.000
_cell.length_c   1.000
_cell.angle_alpha   90.00
_cell.angle_beta   90.00
_cell.angle_gamma   90.00
#
_symmetry.space_group_name_H-M   'P 1'
#
loop_
_entity.id
_entity.type
_entity.pdbx_description
1 polymer ?
#
loop_
_entity_poly.entity_id
_entity_poly.type
_entity_poly.pdbx_seq_one_letter_code
_entity_poly.pdbx_strand_id
1 'polypeptide(L)'
;MLHWIALLAGLALLSACADRKEEARESLLSILPQKRDVEFRELVEYPGGAVCGEYNTVDPMRGSTNYHPFVVWGSKAEERPSPEDLAIFCSRDAEAALLTTLGIGPVAAPANQLPQIRSDIRLIESALQAYQADNHFLPTTTQGLGALLAPSEMPPKPARFREGGYLPQLPVDPWGRTYQYERSGLGGIAHDHLIFTLGADGLVGGSGEDADVSSKHLKYLDYIAP
;
A
#
# COMPACT_ATOMS: atom_id res chain seq x y z
N MET A 1 44.37 -46.54 -26.33
CA MET A 1 42.90 -46.43 -26.32
C MET A 1 42.43 -46.81 -24.93
N LEU A 2 41.76 -45.90 -24.20
CA LEU A 2 40.89 -46.08 -23.00
C LEU A 2 40.83 -44.70 -22.30
N HIS A 3 39.97 -43.81 -22.80
CA HIS A 3 38.64 -43.48 -22.27
C HIS A 3 38.69 -42.64 -20.98
N TRP A 4 38.64 -41.32 -21.19
CA TRP A 4 38.22 -40.32 -20.21
C TRP A 4 36.75 -40.57 -19.82
N ILE A 5 36.46 -40.60 -18.52
CA ILE A 5 35.08 -40.46 -18.01
C ILE A 5 35.10 -39.27 -17.06
N ALA A 6 34.69 -38.12 -17.58
CA ALA A 6 34.35 -36.94 -16.79
C ALA A 6 32.94 -37.15 -16.21
N LEU A 7 32.85 -37.35 -14.89
CA LEU A 7 31.60 -37.30 -14.15
C LEU A 7 31.18 -35.83 -14.01
N LEU A 8 30.32 -35.38 -14.92
CA LEU A 8 29.53 -34.16 -14.76
C LEU A 8 28.37 -34.47 -13.81
N ALA A 9 28.53 -34.10 -12.54
CA ALA A 9 27.41 -34.02 -11.60
C ALA A 9 26.52 -32.84 -12.03
N GLY A 10 25.40 -33.16 -12.70
CA GLY A 10 24.38 -32.19 -13.03
C GLY A 10 23.74 -31.65 -11.76
N LEU A 11 24.12 -30.44 -11.37
CA LEU A 11 23.43 -29.67 -10.35
C LEU A 11 22.10 -29.21 -10.95
N ALA A 12 21.05 -29.99 -10.73
CA ALA A 12 19.69 -29.58 -11.06
C ALA A 12 19.32 -28.42 -10.14
N LEU A 13 19.42 -27.19 -10.64
CA LEU A 13 18.75 -26.03 -10.05
C LEU A 13 17.25 -26.28 -10.15
N LEU A 14 16.68 -26.86 -9.08
CA LEU A 14 15.25 -26.84 -8.85
C LEU A 14 14.85 -25.38 -8.69
N SER A 15 14.42 -24.75 -9.78
CA SER A 15 13.59 -23.56 -9.68
C SER A 15 12.32 -23.98 -8.95
N ALA A 16 12.27 -23.74 -7.64
CA ALA A 16 11.06 -23.92 -6.86
C ALA A 16 10.02 -22.93 -7.39
N CYS A 17 9.14 -23.38 -8.28
CA CYS A 17 7.85 -22.73 -8.45
C CYS A 17 7.05 -23.08 -7.20
N ALA A 18 7.25 -22.35 -6.12
CA ALA A 18 6.36 -22.46 -4.97
C ALA A 18 4.95 -22.11 -5.43
N ASP A 19 3.97 -22.91 -4.99
CA ASP A 19 2.56 -22.66 -5.27
C ASP A 19 2.19 -21.33 -4.61
N ARG A 20 1.70 -20.36 -5.38
CA ARG A 20 1.32 -19.03 -4.86
C ARG A 20 0.32 -19.12 -3.71
N LYS A 21 -0.53 -20.15 -3.71
CA LYS A 21 -1.46 -20.40 -2.60
C LYS A 21 -0.73 -20.79 -1.32
N GLU A 22 0.37 -21.53 -1.43
CA GLU A 22 1.20 -21.91 -0.28
C GLU A 22 2.02 -20.72 0.22
N GLU A 23 2.61 -19.94 -0.67
CA GLU A 23 3.28 -18.68 -0.30
C GLU A 23 2.32 -17.72 0.42
N ALA A 24 1.06 -17.67 -0.02
CA ALA A 24 0.03 -16.87 0.63
C ALA A 24 -0.30 -17.36 2.05
N ARG A 25 -0.40 -18.68 2.24
CA ARG A 25 -0.59 -19.27 3.58
C ARG A 25 0.56 -18.92 4.51
N GLU A 26 1.80 -19.12 4.05
CA GLU A 26 3.00 -18.81 4.85
C GLU A 26 3.08 -17.32 5.20
N SER A 27 2.79 -16.45 4.23
CA SER A 27 2.75 -15.01 4.41
C SER A 27 1.73 -14.60 5.47
N LEU A 28 0.51 -15.15 5.41
CA LEU A 28 -0.53 -14.86 6.41
C LEU A 28 -0.16 -15.43 7.79
N LEU A 29 0.29 -16.69 7.86
CA LEU A 29 0.74 -17.30 9.11
C LEU A 29 1.90 -16.53 9.76
N SER A 30 2.71 -15.80 8.98
CA SER A 30 3.81 -15.00 9.51
C SER A 30 3.30 -13.85 10.40
N ILE A 31 2.16 -13.24 10.04
CA ILE A 31 1.59 -12.07 10.71
C ILE A 31 0.51 -12.40 11.75
N LEU A 32 -0.15 -13.55 11.63
CA LEU A 32 -1.23 -13.93 12.54
C LEU A 32 -0.72 -14.09 13.99
N PRO A 33 -1.47 -13.58 14.99
CA PRO A 33 -1.10 -13.72 16.41
C PRO A 33 -1.18 -15.18 16.88
N GLN A 34 -2.09 -15.98 16.30
CA GLN A 34 -2.23 -17.40 16.56
C GLN A 34 -2.04 -18.18 15.27
N LYS A 35 -1.06 -19.09 15.25
CA LYS A 35 -0.65 -19.84 14.05
C LYS A 35 -1.06 -21.31 14.07
N ARG A 36 -1.54 -21.80 15.23
CA ARG A 36 -1.94 -23.20 15.40
C ARG A 36 -3.39 -23.36 14.98
N ASP A 37 -3.69 -24.52 14.40
CA ASP A 37 -5.05 -24.93 14.03
C ASP A 37 -5.74 -23.95 13.06
N VAL A 38 -4.93 -23.23 12.26
CA VAL A 38 -5.41 -22.35 11.20
C VAL A 38 -5.70 -23.19 9.95
N GLU A 39 -6.97 -23.24 9.59
CA GLU A 39 -7.49 -23.78 8.35
C GLU A 39 -7.75 -22.65 7.37
N PHE A 40 -7.39 -22.88 6.11
CA PHE A 40 -7.65 -21.97 5.00
C PHE A 40 -8.66 -22.57 4.04
N ARG A 41 -9.58 -21.74 3.53
CA ARG A 41 -10.63 -22.15 2.60
C ARG A 41 -10.74 -21.17 1.44
N GLU A 42 -11.30 -21.67 0.33
CA GLU A 42 -11.61 -20.87 -0.85
C GLU A 42 -10.42 -20.07 -1.42
N LEU A 43 -9.22 -20.65 -1.41
CA LEU A 43 -8.03 -19.97 -1.96
C LEU A 43 -8.15 -19.84 -3.48
N VAL A 44 -8.30 -18.62 -3.96
CA VAL A 44 -8.41 -18.27 -5.37
C VAL A 44 -7.30 -17.28 -5.74
N GLU A 45 -6.59 -17.59 -6.82
CA GLU A 45 -5.60 -16.70 -7.42
C GLU A 45 -6.27 -15.77 -8.45
N TYR A 46 -5.88 -14.50 -8.39
CA TYR A 46 -6.34 -13.42 -9.26
C TYR A 46 -5.17 -12.85 -10.10
N PRO A 47 -5.46 -12.20 -11.25
CA PRO A 47 -4.44 -11.54 -12.07
C PRO A 47 -3.60 -10.57 -11.25
N GLY A 48 -2.31 -10.40 -11.57
CA GLY A 48 -1.40 -9.60 -10.73
C GLY A 48 -0.85 -10.38 -9.51
N GLY A 49 -1.23 -11.66 -9.35
CA GLY A 49 -0.65 -12.56 -8.37
C GLY A 49 -1.25 -12.45 -6.96
N ALA A 50 -2.40 -11.79 -6.82
CA ALA A 50 -3.11 -11.80 -5.54
C ALA A 50 -3.74 -13.18 -5.28
N VAL A 51 -3.72 -13.60 -4.02
CA VAL A 51 -4.44 -14.77 -3.53
C VAL A 51 -5.40 -14.30 -2.45
N CYS A 52 -6.69 -14.57 -2.67
CA CYS A 52 -7.73 -14.32 -1.69
C CYS A 52 -8.32 -15.63 -1.19
N GLY A 53 -8.84 -15.61 0.03
CA GLY A 53 -9.56 -16.73 0.62
C GLY A 53 -10.02 -16.38 2.01
N GLU A 54 -10.31 -17.41 2.80
CA GLU A 54 -10.67 -17.26 4.20
C GLU A 54 -9.77 -18.08 5.11
N TYR A 55 -9.56 -17.59 6.32
CA TYR A 55 -8.90 -18.34 7.39
C TYR A 55 -9.79 -18.39 8.63
N ASN A 56 -9.68 -19.47 9.41
CA ASN A 56 -10.46 -19.60 10.63
C ASN A 56 -9.79 -18.92 11.84
N THR A 57 -10.62 -18.59 12.82
CA THR A 57 -10.24 -18.25 14.19
C THR A 57 -11.14 -19.02 15.15
N VAL A 58 -10.59 -19.46 16.27
CA VAL A 58 -11.36 -20.13 17.32
C VAL A 58 -11.68 -19.10 18.40
N ASP A 59 -12.97 -18.93 18.71
CA ASP A 59 -13.41 -18.14 19.87
C ASP A 59 -12.95 -18.85 21.15
N PRO A 60 -12.05 -18.26 21.95
CA PRO A 60 -11.49 -18.93 23.12
C PRO A 60 -12.53 -19.13 24.24
N MET A 61 -13.63 -18.38 24.23
CA MET A 61 -14.70 -18.47 25.23
C MET A 61 -15.79 -19.46 24.83
N ARG A 62 -16.13 -19.52 23.53
CA ARG A 62 -17.23 -20.36 23.03
C ARG A 62 -16.79 -21.64 22.34
N GLY A 63 -15.52 -21.74 21.93
CA GLY A 63 -15.01 -22.84 21.10
C GLY A 63 -15.55 -22.85 19.66
N SER A 64 -16.35 -21.84 19.27
CA SER A 64 -16.88 -21.72 17.91
C SER A 64 -15.79 -21.28 16.93
N THR A 65 -15.84 -21.79 15.71
CA THR A 65 -14.94 -21.41 14.62
C THR A 65 -15.58 -20.32 13.76
N ASN A 66 -14.88 -19.22 13.54
CA ASN A 66 -15.29 -18.13 12.65
C ASN A 66 -14.30 -17.99 11.50
N TYR A 67 -14.78 -17.73 10.28
CA TYR A 67 -13.95 -17.48 9.11
C TYR A 67 -13.85 -15.99 8.82
N HIS A 68 -12.66 -15.55 8.43
CA HIS A 68 -12.37 -14.16 8.06
C HIS A 68 -11.69 -14.14 6.70
N PRO A 69 -12.04 -13.19 5.82
CA PRO A 69 -11.39 -13.05 4.53
C PRO A 69 -9.95 -12.56 4.71
N PHE A 70 -9.08 -12.89 3.76
CA PHE A 70 -7.74 -12.34 3.66
C PHE A 70 -7.38 -12.07 2.20
N VAL A 71 -6.38 -11.21 2.01
CA VAL A 71 -5.75 -10.99 0.71
C VAL A 71 -4.22 -11.01 0.88
N VAL A 72 -3.52 -11.75 0.02
CA VAL A 72 -2.05 -11.69 -0.09
C VAL A 72 -1.68 -11.27 -1.50
N TRP A 73 -0.72 -10.35 -1.64
CA TRP A 73 -0.18 -9.93 -2.93
C TRP A 73 1.30 -9.55 -2.78
N GLY A 74 2.16 -10.10 -3.64
CA GLY A 74 3.60 -9.97 -3.49
C GLY A 74 4.06 -10.46 -2.11
N SER A 75 4.78 -9.62 -1.36
CA SER A 75 5.21 -9.90 0.02
C SER A 75 4.28 -9.30 1.09
N LYS A 76 3.09 -8.83 0.71
CA LYS A 76 2.14 -8.16 1.61
C LYS A 76 0.94 -9.08 1.88
N ALA A 77 0.45 -9.06 3.11
CA ALA A 77 -0.74 -9.78 3.51
C ALA A 77 -1.64 -8.85 4.33
N GLU A 78 -2.94 -8.87 4.02
CA GLU A 78 -3.98 -8.17 4.76
C GLU A 78 -4.92 -9.23 5.35
N GLU A 79 -4.89 -9.36 6.68
CA GLU A 79 -5.69 -10.33 7.43
C GLU A 79 -7.13 -9.87 7.63
N ARG A 80 -7.41 -8.57 7.45
CA ARG A 80 -8.76 -7.99 7.57
C ARG A 80 -9.00 -6.98 6.45
N PRO A 81 -9.10 -7.47 5.20
CA PRO A 81 -9.25 -6.60 4.05
C PRO A 81 -10.56 -5.82 4.13
N SER A 82 -10.51 -4.55 3.72
CA SER A 82 -11.71 -3.74 3.57
C SER A 82 -12.59 -4.27 2.40
N PRO A 83 -13.87 -3.86 2.31
CA PRO A 83 -14.69 -4.19 1.13
C PRO A 83 -14.06 -3.72 -0.19
N GLU A 84 -13.35 -2.59 -0.17
CA GLU A 84 -12.62 -2.07 -1.33
C GLU A 84 -11.43 -2.96 -1.69
N ASP A 85 -10.68 -3.43 -0.70
CA ASP A 85 -9.57 -4.37 -0.90
C ASP A 85 -10.05 -5.65 -1.58
N LEU A 86 -11.15 -6.23 -1.08
CA LEU A 86 -11.73 -7.43 -1.66
C LEU A 86 -12.24 -7.17 -3.09
N ALA A 87 -12.92 -6.04 -3.32
CA ALA A 87 -13.44 -5.69 -4.63
C ALA A 87 -12.32 -5.55 -5.68
N ILE A 88 -11.17 -4.97 -5.30
CA ILE A 88 -10.08 -4.64 -6.22
C ILE A 88 -9.09 -5.80 -6.38
N PHE A 89 -8.53 -6.31 -5.26
CA PHE A 89 -7.52 -7.37 -5.33
C PHE A 89 -8.10 -8.72 -5.76
N CYS A 90 -9.34 -9.02 -5.35
CA CYS A 90 -10.02 -10.27 -5.70
C CYS A 90 -10.89 -10.13 -6.96
N SER A 91 -10.44 -9.32 -7.93
CA SER A 91 -11.10 -9.14 -9.22
C SER A 91 -10.29 -9.79 -10.35
N ARG A 92 -11.01 -10.32 -11.36
CA ARG A 92 -10.41 -10.75 -12.64
C ARG A 92 -10.00 -9.57 -13.52
N ASP A 93 -10.53 -8.38 -13.22
CA ASP A 93 -10.21 -7.12 -13.85
C ASP A 93 -10.06 -6.06 -12.76
N ALA A 94 -8.86 -5.98 -12.18
CA ALA A 94 -8.57 -5.09 -11.06
C ALA A 94 -8.63 -3.60 -11.46
N GLU A 95 -8.32 -3.29 -12.73
CA GLU A 95 -8.42 -1.93 -13.24
C GLU A 95 -9.88 -1.47 -13.33
N ALA A 96 -10.77 -2.30 -13.90
CA ALA A 96 -12.19 -2.01 -13.92
C ALA A 96 -12.77 -1.94 -12.49
N ALA A 97 -12.36 -2.85 -11.60
CA ALA A 97 -12.77 -2.81 -10.20
C ALA A 97 -12.37 -1.50 -9.53
N LEU A 98 -11.11 -1.05 -9.68
CA LEU A 98 -10.62 0.22 -9.13
C LEU A 98 -11.48 1.40 -9.59
N LEU A 99 -11.79 1.48 -10.89
CA LEU A 99 -12.63 2.54 -11.45
C LEU A 99 -14.06 2.49 -10.89
N THR A 100 -14.67 1.31 -10.81
CA THR A 100 -16.05 1.19 -10.32
C THR A 100 -16.20 1.39 -8.82
N THR A 101 -15.20 0.98 -8.03
CA THR A 101 -15.22 1.07 -6.57
C THR A 101 -14.80 2.44 -6.08
N LEU A 102 -13.77 3.04 -6.67
CA LEU A 102 -13.15 4.27 -6.18
C LEU A 102 -13.18 5.43 -7.19
N GLY A 103 -13.69 5.23 -8.41
CA GLY A 103 -13.63 6.24 -9.47
C GLY A 103 -12.25 6.41 -10.10
N ILE A 104 -11.21 5.74 -9.62
CA ILE A 104 -9.81 5.95 -10.03
C ILE A 104 -9.48 5.13 -11.28
N GLY A 105 -8.89 5.75 -12.29
CA GLY A 105 -8.50 5.09 -13.55
C GLY A 105 -9.21 5.69 -14.76
N PRO A 106 -9.17 5.06 -15.94
CA PRO A 106 -8.45 3.81 -16.25
C PRO A 106 -6.93 4.00 -16.24
N VAL A 107 -6.23 3.01 -15.67
CA VAL A 107 -4.77 2.96 -15.55
C VAL A 107 -4.09 2.71 -16.91
N ALA A 108 -4.82 2.17 -17.89
CA ALA A 108 -4.32 1.95 -19.24
C ALA A 108 -4.46 3.18 -20.17
N ALA A 109 -5.08 4.28 -19.72
CA ALA A 109 -5.26 5.45 -20.59
C ALA A 109 -3.91 6.11 -20.97
N PRO A 110 -3.68 6.51 -22.24
CA PRO A 110 -2.38 7.01 -22.70
C PRO A 110 -1.89 8.28 -22.00
N ALA A 111 -2.80 9.10 -21.48
CA ALA A 111 -2.52 10.37 -20.84
C ALA A 111 -2.90 10.36 -19.34
N ASN A 112 -2.88 9.19 -18.70
CA ASN A 112 -3.24 9.11 -17.29
C ASN A 112 -2.17 9.76 -16.40
N GLN A 113 -2.64 10.39 -15.32
CA GLN A 113 -1.79 11.15 -14.41
C GLN A 113 -1.35 10.35 -13.17
N LEU A 114 -1.84 9.12 -13.04
CA LEU A 114 -1.64 8.26 -11.86
C LEU A 114 -0.16 7.95 -11.58
N PRO A 115 0.75 7.74 -12.57
CA PRO A 115 2.17 7.52 -12.33
C PRO A 115 2.85 8.73 -11.68
N GLN A 116 2.51 9.94 -12.13
CA GLN A 116 3.03 11.17 -11.52
C GLN A 116 2.50 11.30 -10.09
N ILE A 117 1.18 11.20 -9.90
CA ILE A 117 0.54 11.28 -8.57
C ILE A 117 1.16 10.27 -7.60
N ARG A 118 1.33 9.02 -8.04
CA ARG A 118 1.99 7.97 -7.26
C ARG A 118 3.41 8.35 -6.86
N SER A 119 4.20 8.87 -7.80
CA SER A 119 5.59 9.27 -7.54
C SER A 119 5.65 10.44 -6.55
N ASP A 120 4.82 11.46 -6.74
CA ASP A 120 4.78 12.65 -5.89
C ASP A 120 4.36 12.30 -4.46
N ILE A 121 3.30 11.50 -4.29
CA ILE A 121 2.86 11.06 -2.97
C ILE A 121 3.97 10.27 -2.26
N ARG A 122 4.66 9.35 -2.96
CA ARG A 122 5.80 8.60 -2.39
C ARG A 122 6.97 9.50 -1.98
N LEU A 123 7.24 10.54 -2.76
CA LEU A 123 8.25 11.54 -2.44
C LEU A 123 7.90 12.29 -1.16
N ILE A 124 6.64 12.74 -1.03
CA ILE A 124 6.13 13.43 0.16
C ILE A 124 6.15 12.49 1.38
N GLU A 125 5.70 11.23 1.23
CA GLU A 125 5.74 10.21 2.28
C GLU A 125 7.16 10.00 2.80
N SER A 126 8.13 9.86 1.90
CA SER A 126 9.54 9.67 2.28
C SER A 126 10.08 10.87 3.06
N ALA A 127 9.70 12.09 2.68
CA ALA A 127 10.05 13.30 3.40
C ALA A 127 9.38 13.40 4.79
N LEU A 128 8.11 13.00 4.91
CA LEU A 128 7.40 12.92 6.19
C LEU A 128 8.04 11.89 7.13
N GLN A 129 8.46 10.73 6.60
CA GLN A 129 9.19 9.72 7.38
C GLN A 129 10.52 10.25 7.90
N ALA A 130 11.28 10.96 7.06
CA ALA A 130 12.52 11.61 7.49
C ALA A 130 12.26 12.71 8.54
N TYR A 131 11.22 13.52 8.37
CA TYR A 131 10.79 14.51 9.36
C TYR A 131 10.46 13.85 10.70
N GLN A 132 9.70 12.76 10.68
CA GLN A 132 9.31 12.03 11.88
C GLN A 132 10.51 11.36 12.56
N ALA A 133 11.45 10.81 11.79
CA ALA A 133 12.66 10.21 12.33
C ALA A 133 13.50 11.24 13.11
N ASP A 134 13.65 12.45 12.55
CA ASP A 134 14.45 13.51 13.15
C ASP A 134 13.72 14.17 14.36
N ASN A 135 12.41 14.40 14.25
CA ASN A 135 11.65 15.20 15.25
C ASN A 135 10.74 14.40 16.18
N HIS A 136 10.58 13.09 15.94
CA HIS A 136 9.71 12.18 16.69
C HIS A 136 8.20 12.45 16.59
N PHE A 137 7.78 13.40 15.76
CA PHE A 137 6.39 13.66 15.42
C PHE A 137 6.28 14.09 13.96
N LEU A 138 5.12 13.92 13.36
CA LEU A 138 4.80 14.47 12.02
C LEU A 138 4.31 15.92 12.11
N PRO A 139 4.36 16.72 11.04
CA PRO A 139 3.69 18.03 11.01
C PRO A 139 2.19 17.91 11.33
N THR A 140 1.60 18.91 11.98
CA THR A 140 0.14 18.97 12.16
C THR A 140 -0.57 19.31 10.83
N THR A 141 -1.88 19.03 10.72
CA THR A 141 -2.67 19.44 9.55
C THR A 141 -2.55 20.94 9.26
N THR A 142 -2.54 21.77 10.32
CA THR A 142 -2.38 23.23 10.19
C THR A 142 -0.98 23.63 9.75
N GLN A 143 0.07 22.94 10.23
CA GLN A 143 1.44 23.15 9.74
C GLN A 143 1.58 22.73 8.27
N GLY A 144 0.88 21.69 7.86
CA GLY A 144 0.80 21.21 6.48
C GLY A 144 2.13 20.70 5.94
N LEU A 145 2.17 20.47 4.63
CA LEU A 145 3.38 20.03 3.93
C LEU A 145 4.46 21.11 3.85
N GLY A 146 4.12 22.38 4.07
CA GLY A 146 5.09 23.47 4.12
C GLY A 146 6.16 23.27 5.21
N ALA A 147 5.81 22.54 6.28
CA ALA A 147 6.75 22.15 7.33
C ALA A 147 7.86 21.19 6.86
N LEU A 148 7.77 20.64 5.64
CA LEU A 148 8.84 19.85 5.04
C LEU A 148 9.93 20.72 4.40
N LEU A 149 9.65 21.98 4.09
CA LEU A 149 10.60 22.89 3.44
C LEU A 149 11.39 23.70 4.48
N ALA A 150 10.71 24.17 5.52
CA ALA A 150 11.28 25.01 6.57
C ALA A 150 10.65 24.68 7.93
N PRO A 151 11.35 24.95 9.06
CA PRO A 151 10.79 24.69 10.37
C PRO A 151 9.53 25.56 10.60
N SER A 152 8.45 24.92 11.05
CA SER A 152 7.22 25.64 11.39
C SER A 152 7.40 26.49 12.65
N GLU A 153 6.94 27.75 12.60
CA GLU A 153 6.85 28.63 13.76
C GLU A 153 5.65 28.32 14.67
N MET A 154 4.67 27.56 14.18
CA MET A 154 3.55 27.09 14.99
C MET A 154 3.96 25.90 15.86
N PRO A 155 3.55 25.84 17.14
CA PRO A 155 3.74 24.67 17.98
C PRO A 155 3.03 23.42 17.42
N PRO A 156 3.58 22.21 17.64
CA PRO A 156 4.88 21.93 18.24
C PRO A 156 6.03 22.29 17.28
N LYS A 157 7.04 23.02 17.78
CA LYS A 157 8.21 23.40 16.99
C LYS A 157 9.19 22.21 16.89
N PRO A 158 9.71 21.88 15.70
CA PRO A 158 10.70 20.82 15.54
C PRO A 158 12.03 21.20 16.20
N ALA A 159 12.48 20.42 17.18
CA ALA A 159 13.73 20.69 17.89
C ALA A 159 14.98 20.23 17.11
N ARG A 160 14.82 19.30 16.16
CA ARG A 160 15.90 18.67 15.39
C ARG A 160 15.66 18.80 13.90
N PHE A 161 15.17 19.97 13.47
CA PHE A 161 14.91 20.22 12.07
C PHE A 161 16.21 20.17 11.26
N ARG A 162 16.24 19.39 10.18
CA ARG A 162 17.38 19.26 9.28
C ARG A 162 17.66 20.56 8.53
N GLU A 163 18.91 20.98 8.49
CA GLU A 163 19.34 22.12 7.67
C GLU A 163 19.03 21.85 6.18
N GLY A 164 18.39 22.81 5.51
CA GLY A 164 17.94 22.67 4.11
C GLY A 164 16.58 21.96 3.92
N GLY A 165 15.92 21.52 4.99
CA GLY A 165 14.60 20.88 4.93
C GLY A 165 14.64 19.40 4.52
N TYR A 166 13.45 18.84 4.28
CA TYR A 166 13.24 17.44 3.88
C TYR A 166 12.91 17.31 2.39
N LEU A 167 12.51 18.41 1.75
CA LEU A 167 12.32 18.51 0.31
C LEU A 167 12.87 19.85 -0.19
N PRO A 168 13.44 19.90 -1.42
CA PRO A 168 13.85 21.16 -2.03
C PRO A 168 12.64 22.03 -2.43
N GLN A 169 11.55 21.39 -2.84
CA GLN A 169 10.26 22.01 -3.15
C GLN A 169 9.15 20.97 -3.01
N LEU A 170 7.92 21.44 -2.81
CA LEU A 170 6.75 20.55 -2.83
C LEU A 170 6.37 20.24 -4.28
N PRO A 171 6.13 18.97 -4.64
CA PRO A 171 5.51 18.67 -5.91
C PRO A 171 4.09 19.22 -5.94
N VAL A 172 3.64 19.58 -7.14
CA VAL A 172 2.24 19.92 -7.42
C VAL A 172 1.61 18.77 -8.15
N ASP A 173 0.31 18.61 -7.96
CA ASP A 173 -0.47 17.64 -8.69
C ASP A 173 -0.48 17.96 -10.20
N PRO A 174 -0.94 17.03 -11.04
CA PRO A 174 -0.94 17.17 -12.50
C PRO A 174 -1.70 18.41 -13.03
N TRP A 175 -2.57 18.99 -12.22
CA TRP A 175 -3.38 20.14 -12.56
C TRP A 175 -2.87 21.43 -11.91
N GLY A 176 -1.68 21.39 -11.31
CA GLY A 176 -1.00 22.54 -10.74
C GLY A 176 -1.47 22.93 -9.35
N ARG A 177 -2.22 22.07 -8.65
CA ARG A 177 -2.61 22.30 -7.25
C ARG A 177 -1.60 21.67 -6.30
N THR A 178 -1.46 22.25 -5.12
CA THR A 178 -0.68 21.64 -4.05
C THR A 178 -1.41 20.41 -3.51
N TYR A 179 -0.67 19.32 -3.25
CA TYR A 179 -1.23 18.18 -2.53
C TYR A 179 -1.74 18.58 -1.15
N GLN A 180 -2.87 18.00 -0.78
CA GLN A 180 -3.46 18.16 0.54
C GLN A 180 -2.84 17.19 1.52
N TYR A 181 -2.78 17.61 2.79
CA TYR A 181 -2.25 16.81 3.88
C TYR A 181 -3.16 16.90 5.09
N GLU A 182 -3.57 15.73 5.57
CA GLU A 182 -4.34 15.60 6.79
C GLU A 182 -3.65 14.63 7.73
N ARG A 183 -3.59 15.00 9.01
CA ARG A 183 -3.09 14.12 10.06
C ARG A 183 -4.18 13.87 11.08
N SER A 184 -4.53 12.61 11.27
CA SER A 184 -5.57 12.18 12.21
C SER A 184 -4.93 11.56 13.45
N GLY A 185 -5.31 12.04 14.63
CA GLY A 185 -4.81 11.51 15.89
C GLY A 185 -5.33 12.26 17.10
N LEU A 186 -5.75 11.53 18.14
CA LEU A 186 -6.15 12.09 19.43
C LEU A 186 -4.93 12.15 20.37
N GLY A 187 -4.82 13.23 21.14
CA GLY A 187 -3.88 13.29 22.28
C GLY A 187 -2.39 13.40 21.94
N GLY A 188 -2.03 13.85 20.74
CA GLY A 188 -0.63 14.13 20.37
C GLY A 188 0.17 12.93 19.85
N ILE A 189 -0.42 11.74 19.82
CA ILE A 189 0.12 10.57 19.13
C ILE A 189 -0.68 10.40 17.84
N ALA A 190 -0.13 10.87 16.73
CA ALA A 190 -0.71 10.63 15.41
C ALA A 190 -0.14 9.33 14.84
N HIS A 191 -1.02 8.39 14.53
CA HIS A 191 -0.65 7.13 13.88
C HIS A 191 -0.88 7.19 12.37
N ASP A 192 -1.85 8.00 11.93
CA ASP A 192 -2.27 8.04 10.53
C ASP A 192 -2.20 9.46 9.97
N HIS A 193 -1.69 9.56 8.75
CA HIS A 193 -1.78 10.75 7.91
C HIS A 193 -2.24 10.35 6.50
N LEU A 194 -2.70 11.35 5.75
CA LEU A 194 -3.21 11.19 4.41
C LEU A 194 -2.66 12.33 3.55
N ILE A 195 -1.97 11.98 2.48
CA ILE A 195 -1.66 12.88 1.37
C ILE A 195 -2.62 12.59 0.24
N PHE A 196 -3.22 13.61 -0.38
CA PHE A 196 -4.18 13.42 -1.47
C PHE A 196 -4.28 14.62 -2.43
N THR A 197 -4.82 14.36 -3.62
CA THR A 197 -5.28 15.35 -4.60
C THR A 197 -6.77 15.12 -4.87
N LEU A 198 -7.49 16.20 -5.19
CA LEU A 198 -8.94 16.21 -5.45
C LEU A 198 -9.26 16.08 -6.95
N GLY A 199 -8.44 15.32 -7.69
CA GLY A 199 -8.62 15.17 -9.14
C GLY A 199 -8.53 16.49 -9.91
N ALA A 200 -9.02 16.49 -11.16
CA ALA A 200 -9.02 17.62 -12.09
C ALA A 200 -10.02 18.73 -11.71
N ASP A 201 -11.19 18.38 -11.20
CA ASP A 201 -12.22 19.33 -10.79
C ASP A 201 -11.88 20.07 -9.46
N GLY A 202 -11.03 19.49 -8.61
CA GLY A 202 -10.66 20.05 -7.32
C GLY A 202 -11.77 19.92 -6.28
N LEU A 203 -12.70 18.99 -6.46
CA LEU A 203 -13.83 18.71 -5.57
C LEU A 203 -13.70 17.31 -4.99
N VAL A 204 -14.35 17.07 -3.85
CA VAL A 204 -14.37 15.73 -3.25
C VAL A 204 -15.22 14.80 -4.10
N GLY A 205 -14.68 13.61 -4.38
CA GLY A 205 -15.32 12.55 -5.15
C GLY A 205 -14.78 12.49 -6.58
N GLY A 206 -15.68 12.55 -7.55
CA GLY A 206 -15.34 12.45 -8.96
C GLY A 206 -14.97 11.03 -9.43
N SER A 207 -14.69 10.93 -10.72
CA SER A 207 -14.22 9.69 -11.37
C SER A 207 -13.35 10.05 -12.56
N GLY A 208 -12.50 9.13 -13.01
CA GLY A 208 -11.60 9.42 -14.10
C GLY A 208 -10.49 10.39 -13.65
N GLU A 209 -10.33 11.47 -14.41
CA GLU A 209 -9.41 12.56 -14.05
C GLU A 209 -9.89 13.36 -12.84
N ASP A 210 -11.20 13.37 -12.56
CA ASP A 210 -11.78 14.05 -11.40
C ASP A 210 -11.68 13.23 -10.10
N ALA A 211 -11.16 12.00 -10.16
CA ALA A 211 -11.12 11.13 -8.99
C ALA A 211 -10.13 11.60 -7.93
N ASP A 212 -10.57 11.56 -6.67
CA ASP A 212 -9.70 11.72 -5.52
C ASP A 212 -8.65 10.60 -5.45
N VAL A 213 -7.36 10.96 -5.41
CA VAL A 213 -6.27 10.00 -5.27
C VAL A 213 -5.45 10.31 -4.02
N SER A 214 -5.24 9.30 -3.19
CA SER A 214 -4.55 9.44 -1.92
C SER A 214 -3.46 8.39 -1.70
N SER A 215 -2.60 8.64 -0.72
CA SER A 215 -1.62 7.69 -0.15
C SER A 215 -2.22 6.31 0.17
N LYS A 216 -3.49 6.23 0.59
CA LYS A 216 -4.18 4.94 0.83
C LYS A 216 -4.43 4.14 -0.44
N HIS A 217 -4.56 4.79 -1.59
CA HIS A 217 -4.85 4.14 -2.87
C HIS A 217 -3.58 3.60 -3.55
N LEU A 218 -2.38 3.96 -3.07
CA LEU A 218 -1.12 3.50 -3.67
C LEU A 218 -1.00 1.98 -3.70
N LYS A 219 -1.54 1.26 -2.70
CA LYS A 219 -1.54 -0.21 -2.69
C LYS A 219 -2.23 -0.83 -3.92
N TYR A 220 -3.28 -0.19 -4.43
CA TYR A 220 -3.99 -0.64 -5.62
C TYR A 220 -3.24 -0.27 -6.90
N LEU A 221 -2.72 0.96 -6.97
CA LEU A 221 -1.93 1.42 -8.11
C LEU A 221 -0.65 0.59 -8.30
N ASP A 222 0.00 0.23 -7.20
CA ASP A 222 1.19 -0.62 -7.17
C ASP A 222 0.90 -2.07 -7.57
N TYR A 223 -0.33 -2.52 -7.36
CA TYR A 223 -0.76 -3.86 -7.73
C TYR A 223 -1.15 -3.95 -9.21
N ILE A 224 -1.86 -2.94 -9.72
CA ILE A 224 -2.35 -2.92 -11.11
C ILE A 224 -1.23 -2.55 -12.08
N ALA A 225 -0.35 -1.62 -11.70
CA ALA A 225 0.75 -1.14 -12.53
C ALA A 225 2.08 -1.14 -11.75
N PRO A 226 2.62 -2.32 -11.40
CA PRO A 226 3.81 -2.47 -10.56
C PRO A 226 5.07 -1.78 -11.12
#